data_AF-A0A498D398-F1
#
_entry.id   AF-A0A498D398-F1
#
_cell.length_a   1.000
_cell.length_b   1.000
_cell.length_c   1.000
_cell.angle_alpha   90.00
_cell.angle_beta   90.00
_cell.angle_gamma   90.00
#
_symmetry.space_group_name_H-M   'P 1'
#
loop_
_entity.id
_entity.type
_entity.pdbx_description
1 polymer ?
#
loop_
_entity_poly.entity_id
_entity_poly.type
_entity_poly.pdbx_seq_one_letter_code
_entity_poly.pdbx_strand_id
1 'polypeptide(L)'
;MFKKNYFARNLLNMMPNSEQSVHEKKLTEVMKRLKVENYKFNWDRTGCFVEFHYKENFYRLEHSVQKAKRKGIILRNGLDCLMELTQSLEELCGIIDRGMNDFETWISGMKQSPSETKQPEYQEEFEIRYKTMGRQNFTEYNRDEVKEAIPFGTRASLREIEKNQMNQRSLGDNARF
;
A
#
# COMPACT_ATOMS: atom_id res chain seq x y z
N MET A 1 11.83 -14.03 -53.46
CA MET A 1 12.69 -13.08 -52.72
C MET A 1 11.78 -12.07 -52.02
N PHE A 2 11.36 -12.34 -50.78
CA PHE A 2 10.43 -11.47 -50.04
C PHE A 2 11.14 -10.89 -48.82
N LYS A 3 11.50 -9.60 -48.88
CA LYS A 3 12.05 -8.86 -47.73
C LYS A 3 10.89 -8.61 -46.75
N LYS A 4 10.95 -9.23 -45.58
CA LYS A 4 10.03 -8.98 -44.47
C LYS A 4 10.27 -7.56 -43.94
N ASN A 5 9.19 -6.78 -43.82
CA ASN A 5 9.18 -5.46 -43.21
C ASN A 5 9.57 -5.55 -41.72
N TYR A 6 10.78 -5.13 -41.39
CA TYR A 6 11.28 -5.04 -40.00
C TYR A 6 10.82 -3.78 -39.25
N PHE A 7 10.07 -2.89 -39.90
CA PHE A 7 9.69 -1.61 -39.30
C PHE A 7 8.47 -1.68 -38.35
N ALA A 8 7.67 -2.73 -38.41
CA ALA A 8 6.49 -2.85 -37.55
C ALA A 8 6.80 -3.36 -36.12
N ARG A 9 8.00 -3.92 -35.88
CA ARG A 9 8.37 -4.50 -34.56
C ARG A 9 9.00 -3.51 -33.59
N ASN A 10 9.41 -2.33 -34.04
CA ASN A 10 10.02 -1.31 -33.17
C ASN A 10 9.04 -0.27 -32.61
N LEU A 11 7.77 -0.28 -33.04
CA LEU A 11 6.76 0.66 -32.53
C LEU A 11 6.02 0.12 -31.30
N LEU A 12 6.14 -1.18 -31.00
CA LEU A 12 5.49 -1.83 -29.85
C LEU A 12 6.34 -1.87 -28.57
N ASN A 13 7.62 -1.49 -28.63
CA ASN A 13 8.41 -1.19 -27.43
C ASN A 13 8.17 0.23 -26.90
N MET A 14 7.32 1.01 -27.58
CA MET A 14 6.75 2.27 -27.11
C MET A 14 5.41 2.00 -26.38
N MET A 15 5.36 0.93 -25.58
CA MET A 15 4.30 0.68 -24.60
C MET A 15 4.55 1.55 -23.37
N PRO A 16 3.50 1.91 -22.60
CA PRO A 16 3.55 3.05 -21.69
C PRO A 16 4.69 2.81 -20.70
N ASN A 17 5.69 3.69 -20.73
CA ASN A 17 6.49 3.90 -19.54
C ASN A 17 5.47 4.18 -18.44
N SER A 18 5.23 3.21 -17.54
CA SER A 18 4.34 3.42 -16.41
C SER A 18 4.81 4.72 -15.74
N GLU A 19 3.89 5.59 -15.35
CA GLU A 19 4.23 6.89 -14.74
C GLU A 19 5.29 6.71 -13.63
N GLN A 20 5.17 5.60 -12.88
CA GLN A 20 6.17 5.07 -11.95
C GLN A 20 7.59 5.06 -12.53
N SER A 21 7.82 4.35 -13.63
CA SER A 21 9.14 4.25 -14.27
C SER A 21 9.71 5.60 -14.73
N VAL A 22 8.85 6.55 -15.11
CA VAL A 22 9.28 7.91 -15.48
C VAL A 22 9.82 8.64 -14.25
N HIS A 23 9.10 8.58 -13.13
CA HIS A 23 9.51 9.24 -11.89
C HIS A 23 10.73 8.59 -11.24
N GLU A 24 10.86 7.26 -11.31
CA GLU A 24 12.06 6.56 -10.81
C GLU A 24 13.31 6.88 -11.64
N LYS A 25 13.18 6.94 -12.98
CA LYS A 25 14.27 7.43 -13.85
C LYS A 25 14.63 8.86 -13.52
N LYS A 26 13.63 9.73 -13.31
CA LYS A 26 13.85 11.12 -12.96
C LYS A 26 14.59 11.27 -11.64
N LEU A 27 14.20 10.51 -10.61
CA LEU A 27 14.91 10.47 -9.35
C LEU A 27 16.38 10.06 -9.56
N THR A 28 16.63 9.04 -10.39
CA THR A 28 18.00 8.60 -10.72
C THR A 28 18.84 9.71 -11.34
N GLU A 29 18.29 10.48 -12.28
CA GLU A 29 18.97 11.63 -12.88
C GLU A 29 19.28 12.71 -11.85
N VAL A 30 18.33 13.01 -10.97
CA VAL A 30 18.49 14.01 -9.91
C VAL A 30 19.57 13.59 -8.90
N MET A 31 19.56 12.33 -8.45
CA MET A 31 20.57 11.80 -7.52
C MET A 31 21.98 11.84 -8.14
N LYS A 32 22.09 11.51 -9.43
CA LYS A 32 23.36 11.62 -10.18
C LYS A 32 23.84 13.07 -10.24
N ARG A 33 22.96 14.05 -10.49
CA ARG A 33 23.30 15.48 -10.50
C ARG A 33 23.78 15.96 -9.14
N LEU A 34 23.20 15.46 -8.06
CA LEU A 34 23.63 15.73 -6.68
C LEU A 34 24.94 15.00 -6.28
N LYS A 35 25.54 14.23 -7.19
CA LYS A 35 26.75 13.40 -6.94
C LYS A 35 26.53 12.39 -5.81
N VAL A 36 25.32 11.85 -5.71
CA VAL A 36 24.99 10.76 -4.77
C VAL A 36 25.08 9.44 -5.53
N GLU A 37 26.05 8.60 -5.16
CA GLU A 37 26.31 7.34 -5.86
C GLU A 37 25.36 6.23 -5.42
N ASN A 38 25.15 6.09 -4.11
CA ASN A 38 24.37 5.02 -3.52
C ASN A 38 23.19 5.60 -2.74
N TYR A 39 21.99 5.26 -3.20
CA TYR A 39 20.76 5.63 -2.53
C TYR A 39 19.76 4.49 -2.59
N LYS A 40 18.88 4.46 -1.59
CA LYS A 40 17.73 3.58 -1.51
C LYS A 40 16.49 4.44 -1.49
N PHE A 41 15.45 4.03 -2.19
CA PHE A 41 14.17 4.70 -2.12
C PHE A 41 13.05 3.69 -2.06
N ASN A 42 11.90 4.15 -1.58
CA ASN A 42 10.66 3.39 -1.61
C ASN A 42 9.50 4.37 -1.73
N TRP A 43 8.41 3.90 -2.33
CA TRP A 43 7.12 4.57 -2.29
C TRP A 43 6.06 3.51 -1.97
N ASP A 44 5.25 3.77 -0.95
CA ASP A 44 4.17 2.89 -0.52
C ASP A 44 2.82 3.48 -0.97
N ARG A 45 1.70 3.02 -0.39
CA ARG A 45 0.37 3.54 -0.74
C ARG A 45 0.13 4.97 -0.26
N THR A 46 0.88 5.43 0.73
CA THR A 46 0.62 6.64 1.52
C THR A 46 1.81 7.60 1.65
N GLY A 47 2.99 7.22 1.20
CA GLY A 47 4.20 8.02 1.33
C GLY A 47 5.40 7.46 0.57
N CYS A 48 6.53 8.12 0.74
CA CYS A 48 7.78 7.78 0.11
C CYS A 48 8.98 8.19 0.96
N PHE A 49 10.13 7.58 0.69
CA PHE A 49 11.40 8.04 1.24
C PHE A 49 12.54 7.84 0.25
N VAL A 50 13.60 8.63 0.43
CA VAL A 50 14.91 8.49 -0.22
C VAL A 50 15.98 8.59 0.85
N GLU A 51 16.78 7.54 0.97
CA GLU A 51 17.89 7.40 1.91
C GLU A 51 19.20 7.35 1.13
N PHE A 52 20.19 8.11 1.57
CA PHE A 52 21.50 8.10 0.94
C PHE A 52 22.60 8.52 1.89
N HIS A 53 23.82 8.10 1.55
CA HIS A 53 25.02 8.60 2.18
C HIS A 53 25.61 9.70 1.33
N TYR A 54 26.01 10.78 1.98
CA TYR A 54 26.78 11.83 1.34
C TYR A 54 27.95 12.22 2.25
N LYS A 55 29.16 11.99 1.74
CA LYS A 55 30.39 11.97 2.55
C LYS A 55 30.21 11.00 3.74
N GLU A 56 30.49 11.45 4.95
CA GLU A 56 30.41 10.65 6.18
C GLU A 56 29.03 10.66 6.84
N ASN A 57 28.04 11.35 6.26
CA ASN A 57 26.73 11.56 6.89
C ASN A 57 25.63 10.79 6.17
N PHE A 58 24.67 10.32 6.96
CA PHE A 58 23.44 9.69 6.49
C PHE A 58 22.31 10.73 6.38
N TYR A 59 21.53 10.62 5.30
CA TYR A 59 20.40 11.48 5.04
C TYR A 59 19.19 10.65 4.65
N ARG A 60 18.03 11.02 5.17
CA ARG A 60 16.74 10.44 4.81
C ARG A 60 15.71 11.55 4.57
N LEU A 61 15.22 11.62 3.35
CA LEU A 61 14.12 12.50 2.97
C LEU A 61 12.85 11.66 2.92
N GLU A 62 11.79 12.12 3.59
CA GLU A 62 10.54 11.38 3.65
C GLU A 62 9.33 12.31 3.47
N HIS A 63 8.38 11.85 2.68
CA HIS A 63 7.14 12.55 2.41
C HIS A 63 5.95 11.60 2.56
N SER A 64 4.79 12.15 2.90
CA SER A 64 3.57 11.34 3.02
C SER A 64 2.32 12.17 2.78
N VAL A 65 1.26 11.49 2.36
CA VAL A 65 -0.07 12.05 2.16
C VAL A 65 -0.54 12.77 3.43
N GLN A 66 -0.26 12.20 4.60
CA GLN A 66 -0.62 12.80 5.89
C GLN A 66 0.17 14.08 6.18
N LYS A 67 1.48 14.10 5.90
CA LYS A 67 2.33 15.30 6.05
C LYS A 67 1.88 16.42 5.11
N ALA A 68 1.60 16.08 3.85
CA ALA A 68 1.10 17.01 2.84
C ALA A 68 -0.26 17.60 3.25
N LYS A 69 -1.19 16.75 3.68
CA LYS A 69 -2.54 17.16 4.11
C LYS A 69 -2.52 18.16 5.26
N ARG A 70 -1.62 18.00 6.23
CA ARG A 70 -1.44 18.98 7.34
C ARG A 70 -1.02 20.36 6.85
N LYS A 71 -0.36 20.44 5.69
CA LYS A 71 0.04 21.68 5.04
C LYS A 71 -0.97 22.18 4.01
N GLY A 72 -2.14 21.54 3.91
CA GLY A 72 -3.17 21.89 2.92
C GLY A 72 -2.91 21.37 1.50
N ILE A 73 -1.91 20.51 1.32
CA ILE A 73 -1.56 19.91 0.02
C ILE A 73 -2.31 18.57 -0.12
N ILE A 74 -2.95 18.35 -1.27
CA ILE A 74 -3.74 17.15 -1.53
C ILE A 74 -2.94 16.19 -2.40
N LEU A 75 -2.39 15.14 -1.76
CA LEU A 75 -1.78 14.01 -2.45
C LEU A 75 -2.67 12.78 -2.35
N ARG A 76 -2.73 11.96 -3.41
CA ARG A 76 -3.62 10.80 -3.48
C ARG A 76 -2.95 9.53 -2.99
N ASN A 77 -1.67 9.36 -3.28
CA ASN A 77 -0.93 8.12 -2.99
C ASN A 77 0.57 8.40 -2.77
N GLY A 78 1.36 7.35 -2.51
CA GLY A 78 2.81 7.49 -2.33
C GLY A 78 3.58 7.77 -3.63
N LEU A 79 3.03 7.49 -4.81
CA LEU A 79 3.64 7.89 -6.07
C LEU A 79 3.60 9.42 -6.22
N ASP A 80 2.48 10.08 -5.88
CA ASP A 80 2.41 11.54 -5.84
C ASP A 80 3.42 12.12 -4.84
N CYS A 81 3.61 11.44 -3.70
CA CYS A 81 4.62 11.84 -2.72
C CYS A 81 6.04 11.72 -3.32
N LEU A 82 6.34 10.66 -4.06
CA LEU A 82 7.61 10.48 -4.75
C LEU A 82 7.82 11.57 -5.81
N MET A 83 6.77 11.91 -6.56
CA MET A 83 6.81 12.98 -7.56
C MET A 83 7.19 14.31 -6.93
N GLU A 84 6.49 14.73 -5.88
CA GLU A 84 6.79 15.99 -5.18
C GLU A 84 8.19 15.99 -4.54
N LEU A 85 8.60 14.87 -3.95
CA LEU A 85 9.93 14.73 -3.35
C LEU A 85 11.02 14.87 -4.43
N THR A 86 10.85 14.18 -5.57
CA THR A 86 11.77 14.21 -6.70
C THR A 86 11.83 15.62 -7.32
N GLN A 87 10.68 16.27 -7.48
CA GLN A 87 10.59 17.64 -7.97
C GLN A 87 11.34 18.62 -7.06
N SER A 88 11.18 18.49 -5.74
CA SER A 88 11.89 19.33 -4.75
C SER A 88 13.41 19.16 -4.84
N LEU A 89 13.88 17.93 -5.06
CA LEU A 89 15.31 17.65 -5.27
C LEU A 89 15.80 18.21 -6.63
N GLU A 90 14.99 18.17 -7.68
CA GLU A 90 15.33 18.78 -8.96
C GLU A 90 15.43 20.31 -8.86
N GLU A 91 14.54 20.94 -8.11
CA GLU A 91 14.60 22.37 -7.80
C GLU A 91 15.89 22.71 -7.04
N LEU A 92 16.27 21.87 -6.08
CA LEU A 92 17.54 22.00 -5.37
C LEU A 92 18.74 21.90 -6.33
N CYS A 93 18.74 20.93 -7.26
CA CYS A 93 19.76 20.88 -8.32
C CYS A 93 19.79 22.18 -9.12
N GLY A 94 18.63 22.72 -9.51
CA GLY A 94 18.56 23.98 -10.25
C GLY A 94 19.07 25.18 -9.44
N ILE A 95 18.92 25.18 -8.12
CA ILE A 95 19.49 26.22 -7.24
C ILE A 95 21.02 26.14 -7.26
N ILE A 96 21.56 24.94 -7.12
CA ILE A 96 23.01 24.68 -7.13
C ILE A 96 23.61 25.04 -8.50
N ASP A 97 22.97 24.63 -9.60
CA ASP A 97 23.44 24.88 -10.97
C ASP A 97 23.48 26.38 -11.32
N ARG A 98 22.69 27.21 -10.63
CA ARG A 98 22.73 28.68 -10.77
C ARG A 98 23.89 29.33 -10.01
N GLY A 99 24.74 28.54 -9.34
CA GLY A 99 25.90 29.04 -8.60
C GLY A 99 25.57 29.63 -7.23
N MET A 100 24.44 29.22 -6.64
CA MET A 100 24.20 29.46 -5.21
C MET A 100 25.06 28.50 -4.37
N ASN A 101 24.72 28.29 -3.10
CA ASN A 101 25.51 27.42 -2.23
C ASN A 101 25.57 25.96 -2.73
N ASP A 102 26.68 25.30 -2.44
CA ASP A 102 26.87 23.87 -2.71
C ASP A 102 25.82 22.99 -2.02
N PHE A 103 25.58 21.81 -2.59
CA PHE A 103 24.67 20.81 -2.04
C PHE A 103 24.93 20.52 -0.56
N GLU A 104 26.20 20.41 -0.16
CA GLU A 104 26.61 20.16 1.22
C GLU A 104 26.07 21.21 2.20
N THR A 105 26.05 22.48 1.80
CA THR A 105 25.54 23.57 2.64
C THR A 105 24.04 23.38 2.91
N TRP A 106 23.28 23.03 1.87
CA TRP A 106 21.83 22.83 1.97
C TRP A 106 21.44 21.62 2.79
N ILE A 107 22.14 20.49 2.61
CA ILE A 107 21.80 19.26 3.33
C ILE A 107 22.34 19.22 4.75
N SER A 108 23.28 20.10 5.12
CA SER A 108 23.89 20.10 6.44
C SER A 108 22.88 20.16 7.60
N GLY A 109 21.77 20.91 7.41
CA GLY A 109 20.66 21.00 8.37
C GLY A 109 19.73 19.78 8.39
N MET A 110 19.87 18.86 7.44
CA MET A 110 19.08 17.63 7.31
C MET A 110 19.82 16.38 7.79
N LYS A 111 21.03 16.55 8.34
CA LYS A 111 21.84 15.46 8.90
C LYS A 111 21.02 14.70 9.93
N GLN A 112 20.90 13.41 9.72
CA GLN A 112 20.28 12.51 10.67
C GLN A 112 21.37 11.58 11.19
N SER A 113 21.34 11.28 12.49
CA SER A 113 21.93 10.02 12.91
C SER A 113 21.17 8.91 12.17
N PRO A 114 21.80 7.79 11.80
CA PRO A 114 21.07 6.59 11.43
C PRO A 114 20.26 6.18 12.67
N SER A 115 19.08 6.77 12.83
CA SER A 115 18.28 6.63 14.04
C SER A 115 17.85 5.18 14.12
N GLU A 116 18.10 4.58 15.28
CA GLU A 116 17.48 3.36 15.79
C GLU A 116 16.14 3.15 15.10
N THR A 117 16.04 2.03 14.38
CA THR A 117 14.79 1.44 13.97
C THR A 117 13.80 1.62 15.12
N LYS A 118 12.91 2.62 15.03
CA LYS A 118 11.77 2.71 15.94
C LYS A 118 11.00 1.44 15.68
N GLN A 119 11.25 0.42 16.49
CA GLN A 119 10.47 -0.79 16.45
C GLN A 119 9.03 -0.32 16.62
N PRO A 120 8.12 -0.70 15.71
CA PRO A 120 6.71 -0.44 15.94
C PRO A 120 6.38 -1.06 17.30
N GLU A 121 5.94 -0.23 18.24
CA GLU A 121 5.41 -0.66 19.52
C GLU A 121 4.10 -1.41 19.24
N TYR A 122 4.21 -2.68 18.84
CA TYR A 122 3.09 -3.58 18.74
C TYR A 122 2.71 -3.97 20.18
N GLN A 123 1.72 -3.31 20.75
CA GLN A 123 1.00 -3.82 21.92
C GLN A 123 0.00 -4.86 21.42
N GLU A 124 0.40 -6.14 21.48
CA GLU A 124 -0.47 -7.28 21.21
C GLU A 124 -1.33 -7.55 22.45
N GLU A 125 -2.49 -6.88 22.56
CA GLU A 125 -3.47 -7.18 23.61
C GLU A 125 -4.65 -7.96 23.01
N PHE A 126 -4.54 -9.29 23.00
CA PHE A 126 -5.66 -10.18 22.72
C PHE A 126 -6.19 -10.80 24.02
N GLU A 127 -7.16 -10.14 24.65
CA GLU A 127 -7.91 -10.75 25.77
C GLU A 127 -9.21 -11.38 25.24
N ILE A 128 -9.12 -12.57 24.62
CA ILE A 128 -10.31 -13.35 24.27
C ILE A 128 -10.80 -14.06 25.54
N ARG A 129 -11.71 -13.42 26.28
CA ARG A 129 -12.42 -14.06 27.39
C ARG A 129 -13.36 -15.16 26.88
N TYR A 130 -12.95 -16.41 27.01
CA TYR A 130 -13.84 -17.55 26.95
C TYR A 130 -14.75 -17.55 28.19
N LYS A 131 -16.07 -17.41 27.99
CA LYS A 131 -17.05 -17.76 29.02
C LYS A 131 -16.98 -19.27 29.24
N THR A 132 -16.39 -19.70 30.35
CA THR A 132 -16.58 -21.05 30.88
C THR A 132 -18.04 -21.22 31.27
N MET A 133 -18.83 -21.90 30.43
CA MET A 133 -20.13 -22.37 30.85
C MET A 133 -19.94 -23.36 32.01
N GLY A 134 -20.57 -23.04 33.13
CA GLY A 134 -20.42 -23.73 34.40
C GLY A 134 -20.82 -25.20 34.34
N ARG A 135 -20.26 -25.92 35.31
CA ARG A 135 -20.45 -27.33 35.65
C ARG A 135 -21.87 -27.88 35.48
N GLN A 136 -21.86 -29.06 34.87
CA GLN A 136 -22.76 -30.21 34.97
C GLN A 136 -23.53 -30.35 36.30
N ASN A 137 -24.82 -30.68 36.18
CA ASN A 137 -25.48 -31.59 37.11
C ASN A 137 -25.86 -32.86 36.32
N PHE A 138 -25.28 -33.98 36.74
CA PHE A 138 -25.62 -35.34 36.31
C PHE A 138 -26.81 -35.85 37.12
N THR A 139 -27.86 -36.30 36.44
CA THR A 139 -28.78 -37.36 36.90
C THR A 139 -29.20 -38.11 35.65
N GLU A 140 -28.60 -39.26 35.37
CA GLU A 140 -29.03 -40.60 35.82
C GLU A 140 -29.94 -41.26 34.77
N TYR A 141 -29.28 -42.11 33.97
CA TYR A 141 -29.75 -43.40 33.45
C TYR A 141 -31.14 -43.49 32.77
N ASN A 142 -31.12 -43.67 31.45
CA ASN A 142 -31.82 -44.82 30.88
C ASN A 142 -31.02 -45.40 29.71
N ARG A 143 -30.66 -46.67 29.85
CA ARG A 143 -30.24 -47.54 28.75
C ARG A 143 -31.43 -47.61 27.81
N ASP A 144 -31.23 -47.32 26.55
CA ASP A 144 -31.49 -48.25 25.46
C ASP A 144 -31.07 -47.58 24.14
N GLU A 145 -30.64 -48.39 23.19
CA GLU A 145 -30.35 -48.03 21.78
C GLU A 145 -28.97 -47.44 21.47
N VAL A 146 -27.96 -48.32 21.60
CA VAL A 146 -26.84 -48.33 20.66
C VAL A 146 -27.38 -48.62 19.26
N LYS A 147 -27.47 -47.60 18.41
CA LYS A 147 -27.33 -47.61 16.93
C LYS A 147 -27.88 -46.30 16.35
N GLU A 148 -26.98 -45.42 15.90
CA GLU A 148 -26.99 -44.85 14.54
C GLU A 148 -26.23 -43.51 14.46
N ALA A 149 -25.69 -43.31 13.28
CA ALA A 149 -24.81 -42.25 12.83
C ALA A 149 -25.17 -40.83 13.31
N ILE A 150 -24.12 -40.05 13.54
CA ILE A 150 -24.13 -38.59 13.64
C ILE A 150 -25.03 -38.00 12.54
N PRO A 151 -26.15 -37.32 12.84
CA PRO A 151 -26.86 -36.56 11.83
C PRO A 151 -26.07 -35.27 11.61
N PHE A 152 -25.32 -35.22 10.52
CA PHE A 152 -24.88 -33.96 9.94
C PHE A 152 -26.11 -33.06 9.77
N GLY A 153 -26.04 -31.85 10.32
CA GLY A 153 -27.07 -30.84 10.20
C GLY A 153 -27.52 -30.66 8.74
N THR A 154 -28.83 -30.74 8.58
CA THR A 154 -29.62 -30.68 7.36
C THR A 154 -29.20 -29.53 6.44
N ARG A 155 -28.76 -29.87 5.22
CA ARG A 155 -28.64 -28.90 4.12
C ARG A 155 -30.06 -28.58 3.63
N ALA A 156 -30.47 -27.32 3.72
CA ALA A 156 -31.75 -26.86 3.18
C ALA A 156 -31.88 -27.27 1.70
N SER A 157 -33.05 -27.79 1.32
CA SER A 157 -33.28 -28.28 -0.04
C SER A 157 -33.43 -27.10 -1.01
N LEU A 158 -32.92 -27.28 -2.24
CA LEU A 158 -32.98 -26.27 -3.31
C LEU A 158 -34.40 -25.75 -3.61
N ARG A 159 -35.45 -26.49 -3.26
CA ARG A 159 -36.85 -26.06 -3.45
C ARG A 159 -37.29 -24.96 -2.47
N GLU A 160 -36.66 -24.84 -1.30
CA GLU A 160 -36.96 -23.74 -0.35
C GLU A 160 -36.31 -22.42 -0.78
N ILE A 161 -35.17 -22.50 -1.48
CA ILE A 161 -34.44 -21.32 -1.96
C ILE A 161 -35.20 -20.66 -3.13
N GLU A 162 -35.81 -21.44 -4.03
CA GLU A 162 -36.61 -20.89 -5.14
C GLU A 162 -37.90 -20.20 -4.68
N LYS A 163 -38.59 -20.74 -3.65
CA LYS A 163 -39.83 -20.12 -3.13
C LYS A 163 -39.60 -18.75 -2.52
N ASN A 164 -38.44 -18.54 -1.88
CA ASN A 164 -38.11 -17.24 -1.29
C ASN A 164 -37.73 -16.18 -2.34
N GLN A 165 -37.24 -16.57 -3.52
CA GLN A 165 -36.95 -15.63 -4.61
C GLN A 165 -38.20 -15.16 -5.37
N MET A 166 -39.28 -15.96 -5.42
CA MET A 166 -40.55 -15.52 -6.03
C MET A 166 -41.33 -14.53 -5.14
N ASN A 167 -41.27 -14.69 -3.81
CA ASN A 167 -42.01 -13.82 -2.88
C ASN A 167 -41.41 -12.41 -2.73
N GLN A 168 -40.15 -12.17 -3.11
CA GLN A 168 -39.54 -10.83 -3.08
C GLN A 168 -39.79 -10.02 -4.35
N ARG A 169 -40.21 -10.64 -5.46
CA ARG A 169 -40.49 -9.94 -6.72
C ARG A 169 -41.91 -9.39 -6.83
N SER A 170 -42.83 -9.75 -5.93
CA SER A 170 -44.24 -9.27 -5.94
C SER A 170 -44.53 -8.09 -5.02
N LEU A 171 -43.53 -7.54 -4.32
CA LEU A 171 -43.67 -6.40 -3.39
C LEU A 171 -43.07 -5.09 -3.93
N GLY A 172 -42.87 -5.00 -5.25
CA GLY A 172 -42.27 -3.84 -5.93
C GLY A 172 -43.24 -2.95 -6.72
N ASP A 173 -44.50 -3.34 -6.90
CA ASP A 173 -45.49 -2.57 -7.67
C ASP A 173 -46.69 -2.23 -6.78
N ASN A 174 -46.56 -1.19 -5.95
CA ASN A 174 -47.67 -0.34 -5.48
C ASN A 174 -47.12 0.87 -4.72
N ALA A 175 -46.58 1.84 -5.48
CA ALA A 175 -46.36 3.20 -4.99
C ALA A 175 -46.54 4.20 -6.15
N ARG A 176 -47.78 4.34 -6.61
CA ARG A 176 -48.29 5.53 -7.32
C ARG A 176 -49.74 5.74 -6.90
N PHE A 177 -49.99 6.74 -6.08
CA PHE A 177 -50.80 7.94 -6.35
C PHE A 177 -50.82 8.80 -5.09
#